data_AF-A0A9E0M7F6-F1
#
_entry.id   AF-A0A9E0M7F6-F1
#
_cell.length_a   1.000
_cell.length_b   1.000
_cell.length_c   1.000
_cell.angle_alpha   90.00
_cell.angle_beta   90.00
_cell.angle_gamma   90.00
#
_symmetry.space_group_name_H-M   'P 1'
#
loop_
_entity.id
_entity.type
_entity.pdbx_description
1 polymer ?
#
loop_
_entity_poly.entity_id
_entity_poly.type
_entity_poly.pdbx_seq_one_letter_code
_entity_poly.pdbx_strand_id
1 'polypeptide(L)'
;MAIAATSMVGADPRDGNTLRVEFADGVITAVRHEPKAADAASCWLSSGLVDLQVNGFRGHDLNGPDLMPATVHELARTLLSDGVTTFLPTFITASEPQLIAGLKAVQQARLDYPLVHRMVPCVHVEGPSISPEPGPRGAHPPAHVRSPSVDEFLRWQDASGDLVGLVTLSPHWPESVAYIRALTAAGVHVALGHTTASAEQITAAVDAGAVLSTHLGNGSHSHIHRRNNALWPQLSNDGLCASFIADGHH
;
A
#
# COMPACT_ATOMS: atom_id res chain seq x y z
N MET A 1 -8.14 33.47 -22.37
CA MET A 1 -7.97 32.49 -23.46
C MET A 1 -8.60 31.19 -22.98
N ALA A 2 -9.58 30.65 -23.72
CA ALA A 2 -10.17 29.36 -23.38
C ALA A 2 -9.11 28.27 -23.56
N ILE A 3 -8.76 27.59 -22.48
CA ILE A 3 -7.87 26.43 -22.52
C ILE A 3 -8.64 25.35 -23.29
N ALA A 4 -8.08 24.89 -24.42
CA ALA A 4 -8.74 23.87 -25.23
C ALA A 4 -8.93 22.61 -24.39
N ALA A 5 -10.18 22.13 -24.26
CA ALA A 5 -10.46 20.87 -23.61
C ALA A 5 -9.68 19.75 -24.33
N THR A 6 -8.85 19.01 -23.59
CA THR A 6 -8.13 17.87 -24.15
C THR A 6 -8.99 16.62 -23.95
N SER A 7 -8.99 15.71 -24.91
CA SER A 7 -9.72 14.46 -24.81
C SER A 7 -8.83 13.26 -25.09
N MET A 8 -9.03 12.17 -24.34
CA MET A 8 -8.48 10.85 -24.62
C MET A 8 -9.59 9.90 -25.01
N VAL A 9 -9.27 8.97 -25.91
CA VAL A 9 -10.20 7.93 -26.38
C VAL A 9 -9.48 6.59 -26.36
N GLY A 10 -10.11 5.57 -25.80
CA GLY A 10 -9.59 4.20 -25.78
C GLY A 10 -10.71 3.18 -25.61
N ALA A 11 -10.36 1.90 -25.61
CA ALA A 11 -11.30 0.83 -25.28
C ALA A 11 -11.47 0.72 -23.76
N ASP A 12 -12.71 0.57 -23.29
CA ASP A 12 -13.02 0.30 -21.89
C ASP A 12 -12.66 -1.15 -21.54
N PRO A 13 -11.80 -1.41 -20.54
CA PRO A 13 -11.39 -2.76 -20.16
C PRO A 13 -12.55 -3.68 -19.72
N ARG A 14 -13.70 -3.14 -19.35
CA ARG A 14 -14.84 -3.91 -18.82
C ARG A 14 -15.64 -4.62 -19.91
N ASP A 15 -15.83 -3.95 -21.04
CA ASP A 15 -16.75 -4.40 -22.10
C ASP A 15 -16.20 -4.22 -23.53
N GLY A 16 -15.06 -3.54 -23.70
CA GLY A 16 -14.46 -3.26 -24.99
C GLY A 16 -15.13 -2.15 -25.80
N ASN A 17 -16.09 -1.42 -25.22
CA ASN A 17 -16.71 -0.26 -25.83
C ASN A 17 -15.76 0.95 -25.83
N THR A 18 -16.12 2.00 -26.58
CA THR A 18 -15.31 3.21 -26.65
C THR A 18 -15.53 4.08 -25.41
N LEU A 19 -14.44 4.40 -24.71
CA LEU A 19 -14.40 5.33 -23.59
C LEU A 19 -13.75 6.64 -24.04
N ARG A 20 -14.48 7.75 -23.92
CA ARG A 20 -13.97 9.11 -24.15
C ARG A 20 -13.92 9.85 -22.82
N VAL A 21 -12.74 10.38 -22.50
CA VAL A 21 -12.50 11.18 -21.28
C VAL A 21 -12.07 12.57 -21.69
N GLU A 22 -12.83 13.58 -21.27
CA GLU A 22 -12.53 15.00 -21.47
C GLU A 22 -11.95 15.58 -20.18
N PHE A 23 -10.88 16.35 -20.27
CA PHE A 23 -10.24 16.96 -19.10
C PHE A 23 -9.75 18.38 -19.36
N ALA A 24 -9.76 19.17 -18.30
CA ALA A 24 -9.27 20.53 -18.26
C ALA A 24 -8.61 20.77 -16.90
N ASP A 25 -7.48 21.48 -16.90
CA ASP A 25 -6.73 21.85 -15.68
C ASP A 25 -6.42 20.67 -14.74
N GLY A 26 -6.16 19.50 -15.33
CA GLY A 26 -5.83 18.26 -14.59
C GLY A 26 -7.02 17.55 -13.95
N VAL A 27 -8.26 17.98 -14.26
CA VAL A 27 -9.50 17.39 -13.74
C VAL A 27 -10.32 16.80 -14.89
N ILE A 28 -10.91 15.63 -14.64
CA ILE A 28 -11.87 15.02 -15.56
C ILE A 28 -13.16 15.84 -15.54
N THR A 29 -13.59 16.29 -16.71
CA THR A 29 -14.79 17.14 -16.89
C THR A 29 -15.97 16.38 -17.47
N ALA A 30 -15.72 15.33 -18.27
CA ALA A 30 -16.74 14.42 -18.76
C ALA A 30 -16.16 13.04 -19.06
N VAL A 31 -17.00 12.01 -18.88
CA VAL A 31 -16.73 10.63 -19.29
C VAL A 31 -17.91 10.15 -20.11
N ARG A 32 -17.65 9.67 -21.33
CA ARG A 32 -18.68 9.19 -22.26
C ARG A 32 -18.39 7.76 -22.69
N HIS A 33 -19.44 6.95 -22.65
CA HIS A 33 -19.44 5.57 -23.15
C HIS A 33 -20.15 5.53 -24.50
N GLU A 34 -19.44 5.08 -25.52
CA GLU A 34 -19.92 5.03 -26.91
C GLU A 34 -19.81 3.59 -27.42
N PRO A 35 -20.73 3.11 -28.28
CA PRO A 35 -20.59 1.81 -28.92
C PRO A 35 -19.24 1.71 -29.64
N LYS A 36 -18.63 0.52 -29.61
CA LYS A 36 -17.33 0.26 -30.23
C LYS A 36 -17.28 0.79 -31.68
N ALA A 37 -16.44 1.79 -31.92
CA ALA A 37 -16.22 2.33 -33.26
C ALA A 37 -15.53 1.32 -34.18
N ALA A 38 -15.83 1.36 -35.49
CA ALA A 38 -15.17 0.50 -36.48
C ALA A 38 -13.65 0.74 -36.55
N ASP A 39 -13.22 1.97 -36.25
CA ASP A 39 -11.82 2.41 -36.16
C ASP A 39 -11.34 2.56 -34.70
N ALA A 40 -11.85 1.74 -33.78
CA ALA A 40 -11.56 1.87 -32.35
C ALA A 40 -10.05 1.91 -32.06
N ALA A 41 -9.67 2.83 -31.16
CA ALA A 41 -8.29 3.04 -30.73
C ALA A 41 -7.60 1.73 -30.34
N SER A 42 -6.33 1.58 -30.70
CA SER A 42 -5.52 0.38 -30.46
C SER A 42 -5.10 0.19 -28.99
N CYS A 43 -5.54 1.04 -28.07
CA CYS A 43 -5.15 1.02 -26.67
C CYS A 43 -6.37 0.96 -25.72
N TRP A 44 -6.14 0.35 -24.56
CA TRP A 44 -7.08 0.35 -23.45
C TRP A 44 -6.97 1.65 -22.67
N LEU A 45 -8.09 2.20 -22.24
CA LEU A 45 -8.15 3.39 -21.39
C LEU A 45 -8.78 3.04 -20.05
N SER A 46 -8.00 3.16 -18.98
CA SER A 46 -8.45 2.93 -17.60
C SER A 46 -8.10 4.13 -16.72
N SER A 47 -8.60 4.14 -15.48
CA SER A 47 -7.95 4.92 -14.43
C SER A 47 -6.49 4.47 -14.28
N GLY A 48 -5.63 5.40 -13.86
CA GLY A 48 -4.27 5.02 -13.48
C GLY A 48 -4.28 4.03 -12.33
N LEU A 49 -3.28 3.15 -12.29
CA LEU A 49 -3.18 2.12 -11.27
C LEU A 49 -2.81 2.74 -9.92
N VAL A 50 -3.31 2.12 -8.85
CA VAL A 50 -3.01 2.45 -7.45
C VAL A 50 -2.29 1.25 -6.84
N ASP A 51 -1.04 1.43 -6.43
CA ASP A 51 -0.24 0.38 -5.81
C ASP A 51 -0.08 0.62 -4.30
N LEU A 52 -0.70 -0.23 -3.49
CA LEU A 52 -0.71 -0.06 -2.04
C LEU A 52 0.58 -0.52 -1.36
N GLN A 53 1.50 -1.17 -2.08
CA GLN A 53 2.65 -1.80 -1.48
C GLN A 53 3.87 -1.83 -2.41
N VAL A 54 4.67 -0.76 -2.39
CA VAL A 54 5.91 -0.65 -3.16
C VAL A 54 7.11 -0.52 -2.24
N ASN A 55 7.92 -1.57 -2.11
CA ASN A 55 9.20 -1.51 -1.39
C ASN A 55 10.34 -0.93 -2.25
N GLY A 56 10.21 -1.03 -3.57
CA GLY A 56 11.16 -0.57 -4.57
C GLY A 56 10.85 -1.13 -5.97
N PHE A 57 11.43 -0.56 -7.01
CA PHE A 57 11.23 -1.02 -8.39
C PHE A 57 12.39 -0.62 -9.32
N ARG A 58 12.78 -1.51 -10.24
CA ARG A 58 13.85 -1.33 -11.25
C ARG A 58 15.14 -0.68 -10.72
N GLY A 59 15.59 -1.10 -9.54
CA GLY A 59 16.85 -0.64 -8.94
C GLY A 59 16.70 0.56 -8.00
N HIS A 60 15.50 1.12 -7.84
CA HIS A 60 15.19 2.10 -6.81
C HIS A 60 14.64 1.38 -5.58
N ASP A 61 15.45 1.27 -4.53
CA ASP A 61 15.08 0.64 -3.25
C ASP A 61 14.76 1.71 -2.20
N LEU A 62 13.59 1.60 -1.56
CA LEU A 62 13.20 2.50 -0.47
C LEU A 62 13.73 2.07 0.90
N ASN A 63 14.13 0.80 1.03
CA ASN A 63 14.57 0.20 2.29
C ASN A 63 16.10 0.13 2.41
N GLY A 64 16.80 0.58 1.37
CA GLY A 64 18.25 0.72 1.35
C GLY A 64 18.76 1.75 2.37
N PRO A 65 20.06 1.69 2.72
CA PRO A 65 20.68 2.70 3.57
C PRO A 65 20.63 4.07 2.89
N ASP A 66 20.48 5.13 3.70
CA ASP A 66 20.54 6.52 3.26
C ASP A 66 19.58 6.86 2.09
N LEU A 67 18.30 6.45 2.22
CA LEU A 67 17.26 6.80 1.24
C LEU A 67 17.23 8.32 0.99
N MET A 68 17.46 8.70 -0.26
CA MET A 68 17.43 10.09 -0.70
C MET A 68 16.07 10.46 -1.30
N PRO A 69 15.57 11.70 -1.11
CA PRO A 69 14.34 12.18 -1.76
C PRO A 69 14.32 12.01 -3.28
N ALA A 70 15.48 12.17 -3.94
CA ALA A 70 15.63 11.97 -5.37
C ALA A 70 15.36 10.50 -5.80
N THR A 71 15.69 9.51 -4.96
CA THR A 71 15.38 8.10 -5.24
C THR A 71 13.87 7.87 -5.28
N VAL A 72 13.12 8.50 -4.36
CA VAL A 72 11.64 8.45 -4.35
C VAL A 72 11.06 9.09 -5.62
N HIS A 73 11.67 10.19 -6.09
CA HIS A 73 11.25 10.84 -7.33
C HIS A 73 11.48 9.95 -8.57
N GLU A 74 12.66 9.34 -8.70
CA GLU A 74 12.96 8.44 -9.83
C GLU A 74 12.10 7.17 -9.80
N LEU A 75 11.81 6.63 -8.61
CA LEU A 75 10.84 5.56 -8.44
C LEU A 75 9.45 5.97 -8.95
N ALA A 76 8.96 7.16 -8.56
CA ALA A 76 7.66 7.67 -9.02
C ALA A 76 7.60 7.81 -10.55
N ARG A 77 8.67 8.32 -11.18
CA ARG A 77 8.76 8.40 -12.65
C ARG A 77 8.71 7.02 -13.31
N THR A 78 9.41 6.06 -12.73
CA THR A 78 9.49 4.69 -13.24
C THR A 78 8.15 3.95 -13.10
N LEU A 79 7.45 4.13 -11.99
CA LEU A 79 6.10 3.59 -11.78
C LEU A 79 5.10 4.22 -12.76
N LEU A 80 5.20 5.53 -12.99
CA LEU A 80 4.34 6.23 -13.93
C LEU A 80 4.50 5.73 -15.37
N SER A 81 5.71 5.34 -15.79
CA SER A 81 5.90 4.76 -17.13
C SER A 81 5.20 3.42 -17.32
N ASP A 82 4.88 2.73 -16.23
CA ASP A 82 4.20 1.43 -16.21
C ASP A 82 2.70 1.57 -15.85
N GLY A 83 2.17 2.81 -15.83
CA GLY A 83 0.75 3.09 -15.63
C GLY A 83 0.31 3.26 -14.17
N VAL A 84 1.23 3.20 -13.21
CA VAL A 84 0.96 3.47 -11.79
C VAL A 84 0.99 4.96 -11.54
N THR A 85 -0.17 5.50 -11.16
CA THR A 85 -0.34 6.95 -10.93
C THR A 85 -0.42 7.31 -9.46
N THR A 86 -0.63 6.31 -8.59
CA THR A 86 -0.66 6.47 -7.14
C THR A 86 0.03 5.27 -6.54
N PHE A 87 0.91 5.49 -5.57
CA PHE A 87 1.53 4.38 -4.84
C PHE A 87 1.85 4.75 -3.39
N LEU A 88 1.97 3.72 -2.55
CA LEU A 88 2.44 3.86 -1.17
C LEU A 88 3.88 3.38 -1.07
N PRO A 89 4.87 4.28 -0.89
CA PRO A 89 6.22 3.89 -0.47
C PRO A 89 6.10 3.01 0.76
N THR A 90 6.68 1.81 0.70
CA THR A 90 6.53 0.80 1.75
C THR A 90 7.85 0.54 2.45
N PHE A 91 7.87 0.81 3.75
CA PHE A 91 8.99 0.51 4.62
C PHE A 91 8.74 -0.79 5.36
N ILE A 92 9.65 -1.76 5.20
CA ILE A 92 9.58 -3.03 5.93
C ILE A 92 10.16 -2.86 7.34
N THR A 93 10.03 -3.91 8.16
CA THR A 93 10.65 -4.02 9.49
C THR A 93 12.12 -3.58 9.48
N ALA A 94 12.42 -2.50 10.19
CA ALA A 94 13.78 -1.98 10.37
C ALA A 94 13.94 -1.39 11.78
N SER A 95 15.16 -0.95 12.10
CA SER A 95 15.39 -0.15 13.30
C SER A 95 14.53 1.13 13.25
N GLU A 96 14.05 1.60 14.40
CA GLU A 96 13.25 2.83 14.46
C GLU A 96 13.97 4.05 13.84
N PRO A 97 15.28 4.28 14.07
CA PRO A 97 15.99 5.37 13.40
C PRO A 97 15.97 5.27 11.88
N GLN A 98 16.07 4.06 11.31
CA GLN A 98 16.03 3.85 9.86
C GLN A 98 14.62 4.11 9.30
N LEU A 99 13.57 3.65 9.99
CA LEU A 99 12.19 3.96 9.62
C LEU A 99 11.96 5.48 9.61
N ILE A 100 12.36 6.18 10.68
CA ILE A 100 12.25 7.64 10.79
C ILE A 100 13.02 8.34 9.65
N ALA A 101 14.22 7.88 9.32
CA ALA A 101 15.00 8.45 8.22
C ALA A 101 14.30 8.28 6.86
N GLY A 102 13.77 7.08 6.58
CA GLY A 102 13.01 6.80 5.35
C GLY A 102 11.74 7.64 5.25
N LEU A 103 10.98 7.75 6.34
CA LEU A 103 9.79 8.57 6.43
C LEU A 103 10.07 10.05 6.13
N LYS A 104 11.15 10.60 6.71
CA LYS A 104 11.60 11.97 6.41
C LYS A 104 12.00 12.14 4.95
N ALA A 105 12.65 11.14 4.35
CA ALA A 105 13.03 11.21 2.95
C ALA A 105 11.81 11.27 2.02
N VAL A 106 10.74 10.52 2.31
CA VAL A 106 9.48 10.58 1.54
C VAL A 106 8.77 11.93 1.75
N GLN A 107 8.70 12.42 2.99
CA GLN A 107 8.13 13.73 3.29
C GLN A 107 8.86 14.82 2.50
N GLN A 108 10.18 14.83 2.56
CA GLN A 108 11.02 15.79 1.83
C GLN A 108 10.82 15.65 0.32
N ALA A 109 10.72 14.42 -0.21
CA ALA A 109 10.44 14.20 -1.63
C ALA A 109 9.08 14.78 -2.06
N ARG A 110 8.04 14.70 -1.22
CA ARG A 110 6.74 15.33 -1.48
C ARG A 110 6.82 16.85 -1.50
N LEU A 111 7.73 17.46 -0.72
CA LEU A 111 7.94 18.91 -0.72
C LEU A 111 8.75 19.37 -1.94
N ASP A 112 9.80 18.64 -2.28
CA ASP A 112 10.74 19.02 -3.33
C ASP A 112 10.23 18.71 -4.75
N TYR A 113 9.44 17.64 -4.90
CA TYR A 113 9.03 17.13 -6.20
C TYR A 113 7.49 17.10 -6.35
N PRO A 114 6.91 18.00 -7.18
CA PRO A 114 5.46 18.04 -7.42
C PRO A 114 4.86 16.73 -7.95
N LEU A 115 5.65 15.91 -8.64
CA LEU A 115 5.21 14.58 -9.08
C LEU A 115 4.97 13.65 -7.88
N VAL A 116 5.91 13.59 -6.94
CA VAL A 116 5.81 12.76 -5.74
C VAL A 116 4.64 13.24 -4.87
N HIS A 117 4.46 14.56 -4.75
CA HIS A 117 3.30 15.13 -4.06
C HIS A 117 1.95 14.61 -4.59
N ARG A 118 1.83 14.42 -5.91
CA ARG A 118 0.59 13.94 -6.53
C ARG A 118 0.43 12.42 -6.45
N MET A 119 1.54 11.68 -6.54
CA MET A 119 1.51 10.22 -6.63
C MET A 119 1.53 9.51 -5.27
N VAL A 120 2.01 10.15 -4.20
CA VAL A 120 2.22 9.49 -2.89
C VAL A 120 1.27 10.04 -1.84
N PRO A 121 0.02 9.58 -1.73
CA PRO A 121 -0.95 10.17 -0.80
C PRO A 121 -0.57 9.94 0.67
N CYS A 122 0.06 8.80 0.98
CA CYS A 122 0.57 8.43 2.28
C CYS A 122 1.68 7.39 2.14
N VAL A 123 2.21 6.92 3.27
CA VAL A 123 3.24 5.88 3.38
C VAL A 123 2.64 4.63 4.02
N HIS A 124 3.13 3.47 3.57
CA HIS A 124 2.87 2.18 4.19
C HIS A 124 4.06 1.76 5.05
N VAL A 125 3.82 1.45 6.32
CA VAL A 125 4.80 0.83 7.21
C VAL A 125 4.41 -0.63 7.44
N GLU A 126 5.18 -1.55 6.87
CA GLU A 126 4.95 -3.00 6.91
C GLU A 126 5.81 -3.65 8.01
N GLY A 127 5.21 -3.82 9.19
CA GLY A 127 5.94 -4.10 10.42
C GLY A 127 6.24 -2.82 11.21
N PRO A 128 7.18 -2.84 12.17
CA PRO A 128 7.99 -3.96 12.64
C PRO A 128 7.21 -4.97 13.50
N SER A 129 5.94 -4.71 13.78
CA SER A 129 5.07 -5.48 14.66
C SER A 129 4.44 -6.72 14.01
N ILE A 130 5.27 -7.48 13.32
CA ILE A 130 4.93 -8.74 12.67
C ILE A 130 5.24 -9.95 13.57
N SER A 131 4.92 -11.16 13.11
CA SER A 131 5.35 -12.38 13.79
C SER A 131 6.89 -12.55 13.71
N PRO A 132 7.56 -12.93 14.81
CA PRO A 132 8.99 -13.25 14.80
C PRO A 132 9.30 -14.62 14.18
N GLU A 133 8.29 -15.46 13.94
CA GLU A 133 8.47 -16.81 13.41
C GLU A 133 9.03 -16.81 11.98
N PRO A 134 10.01 -17.68 11.65
CA PRO A 134 10.71 -17.62 10.37
C PRO A 134 9.83 -17.62 9.11
N GLY A 135 8.77 -18.43 9.07
CA GLY A 135 7.86 -18.47 7.92
C GLY A 135 7.10 -17.15 7.78
N PRO A 136 6.18 -16.85 8.71
CA PRO A 136 5.39 -15.63 8.66
C PRO A 136 6.19 -14.33 8.62
N ARG A 137 7.34 -14.26 9.29
CA ARG A 137 8.27 -13.12 9.20
C ARG A 137 8.73 -12.87 7.76
N GLY A 138 8.92 -13.92 6.96
CA GLY A 138 9.42 -13.82 5.59
C GLY A 138 10.77 -13.10 5.53
N ALA A 139 10.87 -12.15 4.60
CA ALA A 139 12.09 -11.39 4.32
C ALA A 139 12.44 -10.33 5.39
N HIS A 140 11.59 -10.12 6.38
CA HIS A 140 11.80 -9.07 7.38
C HIS A 140 12.98 -9.39 8.32
N PRO A 141 13.87 -8.42 8.60
CA PRO A 141 15.01 -8.60 9.51
C PRO A 141 14.56 -9.00 10.93
N PRO A 142 14.98 -10.17 11.46
CA PRO A 142 14.54 -10.66 12.77
C PRO A 142 14.98 -9.76 13.92
N ALA A 143 16.13 -9.09 13.81
CA ALA A 143 16.69 -8.23 14.84
C ALA A 143 15.84 -6.99 15.14
N HIS A 144 14.86 -6.67 14.29
CA HIS A 144 14.03 -5.48 14.40
C HIS A 144 12.55 -5.77 14.63
N VAL A 145 12.15 -7.04 14.66
CA VAL A 145 10.77 -7.42 15.02
C VAL A 145 10.52 -7.06 16.49
N ARG A 146 9.47 -6.30 16.77
CA ARG A 146 9.12 -5.81 18.11
C ARG A 146 7.60 -5.60 18.25
N SER A 147 7.09 -5.66 19.49
CA SER A 147 5.66 -5.47 19.77
C SER A 147 5.17 -4.07 19.33
N PRO A 148 3.88 -3.91 19.01
CA PRO A 148 3.33 -2.63 18.58
C PRO A 148 3.34 -1.61 19.72
N SER A 149 3.71 -0.38 19.40
CA SER A 149 3.84 0.73 20.35
C SER A 149 3.24 2.00 19.77
N VAL A 150 2.21 2.53 20.41
CA VAL A 150 1.57 3.79 20.00
C VAL A 150 2.57 4.94 20.08
N ASP A 151 3.45 4.96 21.08
CA ASP A 151 4.47 6.00 21.23
C ASP A 151 5.47 6.00 20.06
N GLU A 152 5.83 4.82 19.55
CA GLU A 152 6.68 4.69 18.37
C GLU A 152 5.95 5.18 17.11
N PHE A 153 4.69 4.80 16.92
CA PHE A 153 3.86 5.30 15.84
C PHE A 153 3.73 6.84 15.86
N LEU A 154 3.53 7.44 17.02
CA LEU A 154 3.46 8.90 17.15
C LEU A 154 4.77 9.58 16.72
N ARG A 155 5.93 8.97 16.98
CA ARG A 155 7.21 9.48 16.49
C ARG A 155 7.37 9.33 14.98
N TRP A 156 6.76 8.30 14.37
CA TRP A 156 6.70 8.17 12.91
C TRP A 156 5.81 9.25 12.28
N GLN A 157 4.66 9.55 12.88
CA GLN A 157 3.78 10.63 12.44
C GLN A 157 4.49 11.99 12.51
N ASP A 158 5.11 12.31 13.64
CA ASP A 158 5.90 13.53 13.82
C ASP A 158 7.03 13.65 12.78
N ALA A 159 7.80 12.57 12.59
CA ALA A 159 8.90 12.54 11.63
C ALA A 159 8.45 12.65 10.16
N SER A 160 7.23 12.20 9.85
CA SER A 160 6.72 12.15 8.48
C SER A 160 5.78 13.31 8.13
N GLY A 161 5.36 14.12 9.11
CA GLY A 161 4.31 15.11 8.94
C GLY A 161 2.96 14.47 8.64
N ASP A 162 2.61 13.48 9.47
CA ASP A 162 1.37 12.71 9.40
C ASP A 162 1.16 11.89 8.11
N LEU A 163 2.24 11.45 7.46
CA LEU A 163 2.15 10.70 6.21
C LEU A 163 1.93 9.20 6.37
N VAL A 164 2.09 8.59 7.56
CA VAL A 164 1.83 7.15 7.70
C VAL A 164 0.32 6.92 7.63
N GLY A 165 -0.15 6.32 6.53
CA GLY A 165 -1.57 6.11 6.27
C GLY A 165 -1.99 4.65 6.17
N LEU A 166 -1.02 3.74 6.09
CA LEU A 166 -1.24 2.30 6.14
C LEU A 166 -0.19 1.64 7.02
N VAL A 167 -0.62 0.77 7.94
CA VAL A 167 0.30 -0.03 8.77
C VAL A 167 -0.08 -1.50 8.70
N THR A 168 0.87 -2.36 8.35
CA THR A 168 0.69 -3.81 8.43
C THR A 168 1.27 -4.34 9.74
N LEU A 169 0.50 -5.13 10.49
CA LEU A 169 0.96 -5.79 11.71
C LEU A 169 0.37 -7.21 11.86
N SER A 170 1.00 -8.00 12.73
CA SER A 170 0.47 -9.28 13.14
C SER A 170 -0.31 -9.13 14.46
N PRO A 171 -1.64 -9.41 14.48
CA PRO A 171 -2.47 -9.13 15.66
C PRO A 171 -2.25 -10.10 16.83
N HIS A 172 -1.26 -11.00 16.74
CA HIS A 172 -0.92 -11.93 17.81
C HIS A 172 -0.35 -11.26 19.08
N TRP A 173 0.16 -10.04 18.98
CA TRP A 173 0.71 -9.32 20.14
C TRP A 173 -0.41 -8.92 21.11
N PRO A 174 -0.19 -9.00 22.43
CA PRO A 174 -1.17 -8.53 23.43
C PRO A 174 -1.59 -7.06 23.23
N GLU A 175 -0.69 -6.21 22.75
CA GLU A 175 -0.88 -4.77 22.55
C GLU A 175 -1.65 -4.43 21.26
N SER A 176 -1.84 -5.41 20.36
CA SER A 176 -2.37 -5.20 19.00
C SER A 176 -3.71 -4.47 19.00
N VAL A 177 -4.68 -4.92 19.81
CA VAL A 177 -6.04 -4.34 19.80
C VAL A 177 -6.03 -2.85 20.18
N ALA A 178 -5.26 -2.48 21.20
CA ALA A 178 -5.16 -1.09 21.63
C ALA A 178 -4.43 -0.24 20.58
N TYR A 179 -3.38 -0.79 19.98
CA TYR A 179 -2.63 -0.14 18.91
C TYR A 179 -3.49 0.09 17.66
N ILE A 180 -4.24 -0.91 17.20
CA ILE A 180 -5.14 -0.80 16.05
C ILE A 180 -6.15 0.32 16.28
N ARG A 181 -6.83 0.34 17.45
CA ARG A 181 -7.80 1.39 17.79
C ARG A 181 -7.18 2.79 17.74
N ALA A 182 -5.95 2.94 18.25
CA ALA A 182 -5.25 4.22 18.25
C ALA A 182 -4.93 4.71 16.82
N LEU A 183 -4.44 3.81 15.95
CA LEU A 183 -4.14 4.13 14.55
C LEU A 183 -5.41 4.46 13.76
N THR A 184 -6.46 3.64 13.89
CA THR A 184 -7.74 3.90 13.23
C THR A 184 -8.36 5.22 13.68
N ALA A 185 -8.28 5.56 14.98
CA ALA A 185 -8.75 6.85 15.49
C ALA A 185 -7.94 8.05 14.94
N ALA A 186 -6.67 7.82 14.56
CA ALA A 186 -5.83 8.79 13.87
C ALA A 186 -6.06 8.84 12.34
N GLY A 187 -7.00 8.05 11.81
CA GLY A 187 -7.30 7.99 10.37
C GLY A 187 -6.35 7.09 9.57
N VAL A 188 -5.55 6.26 10.24
CA VAL A 188 -4.61 5.31 9.60
C VAL A 188 -5.32 3.99 9.33
N HIS A 189 -5.16 3.45 8.13
CA HIS A 189 -5.63 2.11 7.80
C HIS A 189 -4.71 1.05 8.41
N VAL A 190 -5.29 0.01 8.98
CA VAL A 190 -4.52 -1.11 9.52
C VAL A 190 -4.80 -2.36 8.71
N ALA A 191 -3.70 -3.00 8.31
CA ALA A 191 -3.69 -4.27 7.60
C ALA A 191 -3.11 -5.39 8.46
N LEU A 192 -3.60 -6.61 8.24
CA LEU A 192 -3.13 -7.82 8.88
C LEU A 192 -2.19 -8.55 7.92
N GLY A 193 -1.02 -8.93 8.40
CA GLY A 193 -0.02 -9.62 7.58
C GLY A 193 1.09 -10.19 8.43
N HIS A 194 1.92 -11.05 7.83
CA HIS A 194 3.08 -11.66 8.50
C HIS A 194 2.72 -12.26 9.86
N THR A 195 1.61 -13.02 9.91
CA THR A 195 0.92 -13.34 11.16
C THR A 195 0.73 -14.82 11.42
N THR A 196 0.76 -15.17 12.71
CA THR A 196 0.36 -16.48 13.26
C THR A 196 -0.88 -16.39 14.14
N ALA A 197 -1.65 -15.31 14.00
CA ALA A 197 -2.81 -15.04 14.82
C ALA A 197 -3.90 -16.12 14.66
N SER A 198 -4.52 -16.44 15.78
CA SER A 198 -5.74 -17.23 15.85
C SER A 198 -6.93 -16.51 15.21
N ALA A 199 -8.00 -17.25 14.94
CA ALA A 199 -9.25 -16.68 14.43
C ALA A 199 -9.85 -15.64 15.40
N GLU A 200 -9.74 -15.87 16.70
CA GLU A 200 -10.19 -14.97 17.74
C GLU A 200 -9.39 -13.66 17.73
N GLN A 201 -8.07 -13.73 17.57
CA GLN A 201 -7.21 -12.54 17.48
C GLN A 201 -7.48 -11.74 16.20
N ILE A 202 -7.73 -12.41 15.07
CA ILE A 202 -8.09 -11.75 13.81
C ILE A 202 -9.44 -11.05 13.94
N THR A 203 -10.43 -11.71 14.52
CA THR A 203 -11.74 -11.10 14.79
C THR A 203 -11.60 -9.88 15.69
N ALA A 204 -10.85 -9.99 16.79
CA ALA A 204 -10.60 -8.87 17.70
C ALA A 204 -9.85 -7.71 17.02
N ALA A 205 -8.97 -7.99 16.05
CA ALA A 205 -8.28 -6.98 15.26
C ALA A 205 -9.22 -6.25 14.30
N VAL A 206 -10.13 -6.97 13.66
CA VAL A 206 -11.18 -6.38 12.81
C VAL A 206 -12.14 -5.52 13.64
N ASP A 207 -12.60 -6.03 14.78
CA ASP A 207 -13.44 -5.28 15.73
C ASP A 207 -12.74 -4.02 16.28
N ALA A 208 -11.41 -4.01 16.27
CA ALA A 208 -10.59 -2.87 16.65
C ALA A 208 -10.40 -1.84 15.52
N GLY A 209 -10.67 -2.21 14.27
CA GLY A 209 -10.58 -1.31 13.11
C GLY A 209 -9.64 -1.76 11.99
N ALA A 210 -9.11 -2.98 12.01
CA ALA A 210 -8.35 -3.51 10.87
C ALA A 210 -9.27 -3.78 9.67
N VAL A 211 -8.82 -3.42 8.47
CA VAL A 211 -9.67 -3.40 7.25
C VAL A 211 -9.05 -4.10 6.03
N LEU A 212 -7.78 -4.53 6.13
CA LEU A 212 -7.05 -5.12 5.01
C LEU A 212 -6.27 -6.35 5.47
N SER A 213 -6.13 -7.33 4.59
CA SER A 213 -5.13 -8.39 4.67
C SER A 213 -4.05 -8.10 3.64
N THR A 214 -2.81 -7.91 4.09
CA THR A 214 -1.65 -7.64 3.23
C THR A 214 -1.24 -8.93 2.53
N HIS A 215 -1.08 -8.86 1.19
CA HIS A 215 -0.64 -9.93 0.27
C HIS A 215 -1.13 -11.33 0.66
N LEU A 216 -2.44 -11.45 0.91
CA LEU A 216 -3.07 -12.58 1.58
C LEU A 216 -2.61 -13.94 1.02
N GLY A 217 -2.07 -14.77 1.92
CA GLY A 217 -1.44 -16.05 1.60
C GLY A 217 0.09 -16.02 1.62
N ASN A 218 0.69 -14.83 1.56
CA ASN A 218 2.12 -14.60 1.74
C ASN A 218 2.41 -14.18 3.19
N GLY A 219 3.71 -14.16 3.54
CA GLY A 219 4.10 -13.92 4.94
C GLY A 219 3.45 -14.96 5.87
N SER A 220 3.42 -16.23 5.45
CA SER A 220 2.85 -17.34 6.19
C SER A 220 3.83 -18.51 6.32
N HIS A 221 3.46 -19.56 7.05
CA HIS A 221 4.22 -20.82 7.02
C HIS A 221 4.18 -21.44 5.62
N SER A 222 5.28 -22.11 5.22
CA SER A 222 5.36 -22.85 3.94
C SER A 222 4.40 -24.03 3.86
N HIS A 223 4.05 -24.59 5.03
CA HIS A 223 3.01 -25.58 5.17
C HIS A 223 1.97 -25.06 6.15
N ILE A 224 0.75 -24.83 5.65
CA ILE A 224 -0.38 -24.41 6.49
C ILE A 224 -1.17 -25.62 6.96
N HIS A 225 -1.57 -25.63 8.22
CA HIS A 225 -2.45 -26.67 8.73
C HIS A 225 -3.85 -26.48 8.12
N ARG A 226 -4.49 -27.57 7.68
CA ARG A 226 -5.78 -27.53 6.95
C ARG A 226 -6.87 -26.70 7.64
N ARG A 227 -6.93 -26.70 8.98
CA ARG A 227 -7.99 -26.05 9.76
C ARG A 227 -7.49 -24.94 10.71
N ASN A 228 -6.19 -24.87 10.96
CA ASN A 228 -5.64 -23.99 11.99
C ASN A 228 -4.54 -23.14 11.37
N ASN A 229 -4.96 -22.07 10.71
CA ASN A 229 -4.07 -21.12 10.05
C ASN A 229 -4.76 -19.75 10.05
N ALA A 230 -3.98 -18.68 9.88
CA ALA A 230 -4.48 -17.32 9.82
C ALA A 230 -5.18 -16.99 8.48
N LEU A 231 -5.03 -17.83 7.45
CA LEU A 231 -5.59 -17.59 6.12
C LEU A 231 -7.13 -17.69 6.12
N TRP A 232 -7.68 -18.77 6.68
CA TRP A 232 -9.15 -18.96 6.72
C TRP A 232 -9.92 -17.85 7.42
N PRO A 233 -9.59 -17.46 8.67
CA PRO A 233 -10.29 -16.38 9.35
C PRO A 233 -10.16 -15.02 8.66
N GLN A 234 -9.10 -14.77 7.87
CA GLN A 234 -9.02 -13.57 7.03
C GLN A 234 -9.93 -13.68 5.80
N LEU A 235 -9.88 -14.81 5.07
CA LEU A 235 -10.72 -15.05 3.89
C LEU A 235 -12.22 -15.05 4.19
N SER A 236 -12.62 -15.49 5.39
CA SER A 236 -14.03 -15.58 5.78
C SER A 236 -14.57 -14.33 6.48
N ASN A 237 -13.78 -13.25 6.59
CA ASN A 237 -14.18 -12.07 7.33
C ASN A 237 -14.47 -10.91 6.37
N ASP A 238 -15.76 -10.59 6.19
CA ASP A 238 -16.24 -9.53 5.31
C ASP A 238 -15.78 -8.11 5.72
N GLY A 239 -15.23 -7.95 6.92
CA GLY A 239 -14.61 -6.70 7.38
C GLY A 239 -13.20 -6.46 6.82
N LEU A 240 -12.62 -7.44 6.12
CA LEU A 240 -11.29 -7.34 5.52
C LEU A 240 -11.37 -7.37 3.99
N CYS A 241 -10.76 -6.38 3.35
CA CYS A 241 -10.31 -6.54 1.97
C CYS A 241 -9.02 -7.39 1.95
N ALA A 242 -8.70 -7.99 0.81
CA ALA A 242 -7.45 -8.72 0.62
C ALA A 242 -6.67 -8.11 -0.56
N SER A 243 -5.38 -7.83 -0.37
CA SER A 243 -4.46 -7.58 -1.48
C SER A 243 -3.78 -8.89 -1.91
N PHE A 244 -3.43 -8.99 -3.19
CA PHE A 244 -2.79 -10.15 -3.78
C PHE A 244 -1.65 -9.71 -4.70
N ILE A 245 -0.61 -10.54 -4.80
CA ILE A 245 0.49 -10.35 -5.76
C ILE A 245 0.21 -11.30 -6.94
N ALA A 246 -0.21 -10.73 -8.06
CA ALA A 246 -0.68 -11.50 -9.22
C ALA A 246 0.43 -11.78 -10.25
N ASP A 247 1.59 -12.25 -9.79
CA ASP A 247 2.75 -12.55 -10.65
C ASP A 247 2.85 -14.04 -11.06
N GLY A 248 1.98 -14.89 -10.49
CA GLY A 248 1.97 -16.33 -10.74
C GLY A 248 3.02 -17.13 -9.95
N HIS A 249 3.73 -16.48 -9.03
CA HIS A 249 4.76 -17.10 -8.19
C HIS A 249 4.42 -17.05 -6.70
N HIS A 250 3.86 -15.93 -6.24
CA HIS A 250 3.36 -15.76 -4.87
C HIS A 250 2.09 -16.60 -4.64
#